data_AF-A0A0S8L0C0-F1
#
_entry.id   AF-A0A0S8L0C0-F1
#
_cell.length_a   1.000
_cell.length_b   1.000
_cell.length_c   1.000
_cell.angle_alpha   90.00
_cell.angle_beta   90.00
_cell.angle_gamma   90.00
#
_symmetry.space_group_name_H-M   'P 1'
#
loop_
_entity.id
_entity.type
_entity.pdbx_description
1 polymer ?
#
loop_
_entity_poly.entity_id
_entity_poly.type
_entity_poly.pdbx_seq_one_letter_code
_entity_poly.pdbx_strand_id
1 'polypeptide(L)'
;MASAKERAQKVSQELRQATRTARTASTRARKLGEDFRILLVQVRAEAEAARNVVEYPSGRYECNACHQPVIFSETQRALPPCDSCGSSRGYSGPRARVLDVIPPTPREFSAGLYECTNCHAPLALVEDSDTLGPCEFCGATEFRVL
;
A
#
# COMPACT_ATOMS: atom_id res chain seq x y z
N MET A 1 -8.76 41.82 40.65
CA MET A 1 -8.89 41.55 39.21
C MET A 1 -7.50 41.31 38.66
N ALA A 2 -7.25 40.17 38.00
CA ALA A 2 -5.94 39.87 37.43
C ALA A 2 -5.54 40.96 36.41
N SER A 3 -4.30 41.42 36.50
CA SER A 3 -3.76 42.44 35.60
C SER A 3 -3.90 41.98 34.15
N ALA A 4 -4.13 42.91 33.22
CA ALA A 4 -4.12 42.59 31.79
C ALA A 4 -2.82 41.87 31.38
N LYS A 5 -1.71 42.16 32.07
CA LYS A 5 -0.41 41.49 31.90
C LYS A 5 -0.41 40.02 32.34
N GLU A 6 -1.05 39.69 33.46
CA GLU A 6 -1.14 38.30 33.96
C GLU A 6 -2.04 37.44 33.06
N ARG A 7 -3.15 38.01 32.56
CA ARG A 7 -4.01 37.35 31.58
C ARG A 7 -3.28 37.10 30.26
N ALA A 8 -2.55 38.10 29.76
CA ALA A 8 -1.74 37.95 28.56
C ALA A 8 -0.63 36.89 28.73
N GLN A 9 0.01 36.84 29.90
CA GLN A 9 1.02 35.81 30.20
C GLN A 9 0.43 34.41 30.21
N LYS A 10 -0.74 34.21 30.83
CA LYS A 10 -1.41 32.92 30.87
C LYS A 10 -1.81 32.45 29.46
N VAL A 11 -2.43 33.32 28.67
CA VAL A 11 -2.78 33.02 27.26
C VAL A 11 -1.52 32.72 26.44
N SER A 12 -0.42 33.44 26.65
CA SER A 12 0.84 33.16 25.93
C SER A 12 1.44 31.79 26.26
N GLN A 13 1.28 31.31 27.50
CA GLN A 13 1.74 29.98 27.91
C GLN A 13 0.86 28.88 27.31
N GLU A 14 -0.46 29.07 27.35
CA GLU A 14 -1.43 28.16 26.72
C GLU A 14 -1.18 28.06 25.20
N LEU A 15 -0.93 29.20 24.54
CA LEU A 15 -0.64 29.24 23.10
C LEU A 15 0.68 28.52 22.76
N ARG A 16 1.71 28.65 23.60
CA ARG A 16 2.98 27.91 23.43
C ARG A 16 2.78 26.41 23.60
N GLN A 17 1.95 25.99 24.55
CA GLN A 17 1.65 24.59 24.77
C GLN A 17 0.85 23.99 23.61
N ALA A 18 -0.17 24.70 23.12
CA ALA A 18 -0.93 24.32 21.94
C ALA A 18 -0.05 24.24 20.67
N THR A 19 0.89 25.18 20.51
CA THR A 19 1.83 25.13 19.37
C THR A 19 2.75 23.91 19.45
N ARG A 20 3.20 23.53 20.64
CA ARG A 20 4.04 22.34 20.82
C ARG A 20 3.29 21.06 20.48
N THR A 21 2.05 20.92 20.98
CA THR A 21 1.23 19.74 20.71
C THR A 21 0.89 19.63 19.21
N ALA A 22 0.57 20.76 18.56
CA ALA A 22 0.35 20.81 17.12
C ALA A 22 1.59 20.37 16.32
N ARG A 23 2.79 20.83 16.72
CA ARG A 23 4.04 20.39 16.07
C ARG A 23 4.28 18.90 16.22
N THR A 24 4.09 18.34 17.41
CA THR A 24 4.24 16.89 17.64
C THR A 24 3.20 16.06 16.89
N ALA A 25 1.98 16.58 16.75
CA ALA A 25 0.95 15.93 15.94
C ALA A 25 1.30 15.97 14.45
N SER A 26 1.81 17.10 13.95
CA SER A 26 2.24 17.26 12.57
C SER A 26 3.41 16.34 12.20
N THR A 27 4.43 16.20 13.07
CA THR A 27 5.53 15.26 12.83
C THR A 27 5.06 13.81 12.81
N ARG A 28 4.13 13.44 13.71
CA ARG A 28 3.51 12.10 13.71
C ARG A 28 2.72 11.85 12.44
N ALA A 29 1.92 12.81 11.98
CA ALA A 29 1.16 12.71 10.74
C ALA A 29 2.07 12.53 9.51
N ARG A 30 3.18 13.26 9.45
CA ARG A 30 4.19 13.10 8.39
C ARG A 30 4.77 11.68 8.35
N LYS A 31 5.18 11.17 9.52
CA LYS A 31 5.72 9.81 9.63
C LYS A 31 4.70 8.75 9.19
N LEU A 32 3.46 8.87 9.65
CA LEU A 32 2.39 7.96 9.23
C LEU A 32 2.11 8.04 7.73
N GLY A 33 2.20 9.23 7.12
CA GLY A 33 2.08 9.39 5.67
C GLY A 33 3.21 8.70 4.90
N GLU A 34 4.46 8.77 5.40
CA GLU A 34 5.60 8.03 4.83
C GLU A 34 5.41 6.52 4.97
N ASP A 35 5.04 6.04 6.17
CA ASP A 35 4.77 4.63 6.43
C ASP A 35 3.63 4.11 5.52
N PHE A 36 2.57 4.90 5.33
CA PHE A 36 1.46 4.57 4.44
C PHE A 36 1.91 4.46 2.98
N ARG A 37 2.76 5.36 2.49
CA ARG A 37 3.32 5.28 1.13
C ARG A 37 4.14 4.01 0.95
N ILE A 38 4.92 3.60 1.95
CA ILE A 38 5.70 2.36 1.92
C ILE A 38 4.76 1.15 1.83
N LEU A 39 3.70 1.11 2.65
CA LEU A 39 2.71 0.03 2.64
C LEU A 39 1.93 -0.03 1.32
N LEU A 40 1.57 1.11 0.73
CA LEU A 40 0.90 1.15 -0.57
C LEU A 40 1.73 0.50 -1.69
N VAL A 41 3.05 0.63 -1.66
CA VAL A 41 3.93 -0.06 -2.62
C VAL A 41 3.84 -1.57 -2.46
N GLN A 42 3.81 -2.08 -1.22
CA GLN A 42 3.66 -3.51 -0.95
C GLN A 42 2.29 -4.02 -1.40
N VAL A 43 1.21 -3.31 -1.07
CA VAL A 43 -0.16 -3.66 -1.49
C VAL A 43 -0.28 -3.68 -3.02
N ARG A 44 0.31 -2.71 -3.72
CA ARG A 44 0.32 -2.71 -5.20
C ARG A 44 1.11 -3.90 -5.75
N ALA A 45 2.27 -4.23 -5.17
CA ALA A 45 3.07 -5.38 -5.61
C ALA A 45 2.33 -6.71 -5.38
N GLU A 46 1.64 -6.87 -4.25
CA GLU A 46 0.81 -8.05 -3.97
C GLU A 46 -0.38 -8.15 -4.93
N ALA A 47 -1.05 -7.03 -5.21
CA ALA A 47 -2.15 -6.97 -6.18
C ALA A 47 -1.67 -7.28 -7.61
N GLU A 48 -0.49 -6.80 -8.02
CA GLU A 48 0.12 -7.14 -9.31
C GLU A 48 0.50 -8.63 -9.38
N ALA A 49 1.12 -9.17 -8.33
CA ALA A 49 1.46 -10.59 -8.26
C ALA A 49 0.21 -11.49 -8.34
N ALA A 50 -0.90 -11.08 -7.73
CA ALA A 50 -2.18 -11.79 -7.81
C ALA A 50 -2.84 -11.68 -9.20
N ARG A 51 -2.60 -10.60 -9.95
CA ARG A 51 -3.15 -10.39 -11.30
C ARG A 51 -2.41 -11.17 -12.39
N ASN A 52 -1.12 -11.42 -12.20
CA ASN A 52 -0.30 -12.06 -13.22
C ASN A 52 -0.61 -13.56 -13.30
N VAL A 53 -1.23 -13.99 -14.40
CA VAL A 53 -1.43 -15.41 -14.67
C VAL A 53 -0.12 -15.98 -15.20
N VAL A 54 0.58 -16.70 -14.32
CA VAL A 54 1.81 -17.41 -14.64
C VAL A 54 1.45 -18.86 -14.97
N GLU A 55 1.83 -19.31 -16.17
CA GLU A 55 1.73 -20.71 -16.55
C GLU A 55 3.10 -21.36 -16.62
N TYR A 56 3.21 -22.50 -15.96
CA TYR A 56 4.35 -23.40 -16.06
C TYR A 56 4.04 -24.44 -17.12
N PRO A 57 4.74 -24.42 -18.27
CA PRO A 57 4.45 -25.36 -19.35
C PRO A 57 4.73 -26.80 -18.93
N SER A 58 4.00 -27.74 -19.53
CA SER A 58 4.27 -29.17 -19.38
C SER A 58 5.72 -29.48 -19.76
N GLY A 59 6.38 -30.37 -19.03
CA GLY A 59 7.76 -30.72 -19.30
C GLY A 59 8.44 -31.35 -18.10
N ARG A 60 9.75 -31.56 -18.25
CA ARG A 60 10.61 -32.07 -17.18
C ARG A 60 11.13 -30.91 -16.33
N TYR A 61 10.92 -31.02 -15.04
CA TYR A 61 11.36 -30.11 -14.00
C TYR A 61 12.24 -30.87 -13.01
N GLU A 62 13.03 -30.15 -12.24
CA GLU A 62 13.92 -30.68 -11.22
C GLU A 62 13.68 -29.95 -9.91
N CYS A 63 13.43 -30.66 -8.82
CA CYS A 63 13.20 -30.04 -7.53
C CYS A 63 14.48 -29.32 -7.05
N ASN A 64 14.37 -28.04 -6.69
CA ASN A 64 15.52 -27.25 -6.22
C ASN A 64 16.09 -27.71 -4.87
N ALA A 65 15.40 -28.60 -4.15
CA ALA A 65 15.82 -29.09 -2.84
C ALA A 65 16.48 -30.47 -2.89
N CYS A 66 15.83 -31.45 -3.54
CA CYS A 66 16.31 -32.83 -3.60
C CYS A 66 16.81 -33.27 -4.98
N HIS A 67 16.79 -32.37 -5.97
CA HIS A 67 17.22 -32.61 -7.35
C HIS A 67 16.49 -33.77 -8.06
N GLN A 68 15.36 -34.21 -7.51
CA GLN A 68 14.55 -35.25 -8.13
C GLN A 68 13.83 -34.69 -9.36
N PRO A 69 13.91 -35.38 -10.51
CA PRO A 69 13.18 -34.98 -11.71
C PRO A 69 11.70 -35.30 -11.56
N VAL A 70 10.86 -34.32 -11.89
CA VAL A 70 9.39 -34.44 -11.93
C VAL A 70 8.93 -34.05 -13.33
N ILE A 71 7.96 -34.77 -13.87
CA ILE A 71 7.36 -34.44 -15.17
C ILE A 71 5.95 -33.92 -14.92
N PHE A 72 5.68 -32.68 -15.31
CA PHE A 72 4.32 -32.16 -15.37
C PHE A 72 3.75 -32.46 -16.75
N SER A 73 2.70 -33.28 -16.79
CA SER A 73 2.00 -33.67 -18.02
C SER A 73 1.11 -32.55 -18.58
N GLU A 74 0.69 -31.63 -17.72
CA GLU A 74 -0.20 -30.52 -18.04
C GLU A 74 0.43 -29.19 -17.63
N THR A 75 -0.01 -28.10 -18.27
CA THR A 75 0.34 -26.73 -17.88
C THR A 75 -0.21 -26.43 -16.49
N GLN A 76 0.65 -26.00 -15.58
CA GLN A 76 0.28 -25.69 -14.20
C GLN A 76 0.22 -24.18 -13.99
N ARG A 77 -0.77 -23.69 -13.23
CA ARG A 77 -0.82 -22.29 -12.77
C ARG A 77 0.05 -22.03 -11.53
N ALA A 78 0.35 -23.09 -10.79
CA ALA A 78 1.25 -23.07 -9.65
C ALA A 78 1.98 -24.42 -9.56
N LEU A 79 3.27 -24.41 -9.24
CA LEU A 79 4.03 -25.65 -9.07
C LEU A 79 3.72 -26.26 -7.69
N PRO A 80 3.29 -27.53 -7.61
CA PRO A 80 2.96 -28.19 -6.35
C PRO A 80 4.24 -28.47 -5.53
N PRO A 81 4.13 -28.72 -4.21
CA PRO A 81 5.25 -29.21 -3.42
C PRO A 81 5.85 -30.49 -4.02
N CYS A 82 7.14 -30.73 -3.79
CA CYS A 82 7.80 -31.93 -4.32
C CYS A 82 7.28 -33.20 -3.63
N ASP A 83 6.77 -34.16 -4.41
CA ASP A 83 6.26 -35.43 -3.89
C ASP A 83 7.33 -36.26 -3.16
N SER A 84 8.60 -36.11 -3.52
CA SER A 84 9.69 -36.89 -2.91
C SER A 84 10.20 -36.33 -1.58
N CYS A 85 10.18 -35.00 -1.39
CA CYS A 85 10.77 -34.36 -0.20
C CYS A 85 9.86 -33.35 0.51
N GLY A 86 8.67 -33.09 -0.02
CA GLY A 86 7.71 -32.12 0.50
C GLY A 86 8.11 -30.65 0.31
N SER A 87 9.22 -30.35 -0.36
CA SER A 87 9.73 -28.98 -0.45
C SER A 87 8.90 -28.12 -1.41
N SER A 88 8.64 -26.87 -1.00
CA SER A 88 8.02 -25.81 -1.81
C SER A 88 9.03 -24.82 -2.39
N ARG A 89 10.33 -25.15 -2.38
CA ARG A 89 11.42 -24.29 -2.95
C ARG A 89 11.40 -24.15 -4.48
N GLY A 90 10.32 -24.60 -5.12
CA GLY A 90 10.13 -24.57 -6.56
C GLY A 90 10.99 -25.58 -7.31
N TYR A 91 10.99 -25.44 -8.63
CA TYR A 91 11.67 -26.35 -9.55
C TYR A 91 12.47 -25.58 -10.60
N SER A 92 13.53 -26.19 -11.08
CA SER A 92 14.31 -25.76 -12.24
C SER A 92 13.81 -26.50 -13.48
N GLY A 93 13.49 -25.78 -14.56
CA GLY A 93 12.91 -26.38 -15.75
C GLY A 93 12.48 -25.34 -16.78
N PRO A 94 11.55 -25.69 -17.69
CA PRO A 94 10.96 -24.76 -18.64
C PRO A 94 10.49 -23.47 -17.96
N ARG A 95 10.91 -22.32 -18.51
CA ARG A 95 10.57 -21.00 -17.97
C ARG A 95 9.07 -20.79 -17.99
N ALA A 96 8.56 -20.22 -16.91
CA ALA A 96 7.16 -19.85 -16.81
C ALA A 96 6.81 -18.81 -17.89
N ARG A 97 5.62 -18.96 -18.49
CA ARG A 97 5.05 -18.01 -19.43
C ARG A 97 4.09 -17.12 -18.66
N VAL A 98 4.31 -15.81 -18.71
CA VAL A 98 3.31 -14.85 -18.25
C VAL A 98 2.29 -14.75 -19.38
N LEU A 99 1.08 -15.30 -19.16
CA LEU A 99 0.05 -15.34 -20.21
C LEU A 99 -0.67 -14.01 -20.36
N ASP A 100 -1.06 -13.41 -19.24
CA ASP A 100 -1.78 -12.15 -19.21
C ASP A 100 -1.31 -11.33 -18.01
N VAL A 101 -0.89 -10.10 -18.31
CA VAL A 101 -0.85 -9.03 -17.33
C VAL A 101 -2.18 -8.31 -17.48
N ILE A 102 -3.17 -8.61 -16.64
CA ILE A 102 -4.40 -7.84 -16.63
C ILE A 102 -4.03 -6.44 -16.12
N PRO A 103 -4.00 -5.39 -16.97
CA PRO A 103 -3.69 -4.07 -16.47
C PRO A 103 -4.80 -3.65 -15.49
N PRO A 104 -4.46 -2.94 -14.40
CA PRO A 104 -5.49 -2.37 -13.54
C PRO A 104 -6.43 -1.51 -14.40
N THR A 105 -7.75 -1.68 -14.23
CA THR A 105 -8.72 -0.75 -14.78
C THR A 105 -8.39 0.65 -14.24
N PRO A 106 -8.06 1.63 -15.10
CA PRO A 106 -7.73 2.97 -14.63
C PRO A 106 -8.97 3.57 -13.98
N ARG A 107 -8.85 4.00 -12.73
CA ARG A 107 -9.88 4.76 -12.00
C ARG A 107 -9.49 6.22 -11.89
N GLU A 108 -10.47 7.07 -11.61
CA GLU A 108 -10.27 8.53 -11.56
C GLU A 108 -9.28 8.95 -10.46
N PHE A 109 -9.30 8.27 -9.31
CA PHE A 109 -8.42 8.54 -8.17
C PHE A 109 -7.54 7.32 -7.87
N SER A 110 -6.24 7.47 -8.00
CA SER A 110 -5.28 6.43 -7.62
C SER A 110 -5.13 6.32 -6.10
N ALA A 111 -4.88 5.12 -5.58
CA ALA A 111 -4.49 4.91 -4.19
C ALA A 111 -3.30 5.81 -3.82
N GLY A 112 -3.39 6.53 -2.70
CA GLY A 112 -2.43 7.57 -2.38
C GLY A 112 -2.89 8.49 -1.26
N LEU A 113 -2.10 9.54 -1.03
CA LEU A 113 -2.44 10.61 -0.10
C LEU A 113 -3.00 11.80 -0.87
N TYR A 114 -4.09 12.34 -0.35
CA TYR A 114 -4.77 13.50 -0.85
C TYR A 114 -4.88 14.54 0.26
N GLU A 115 -5.09 15.78 -0.12
CA GLU A 115 -5.30 16.91 0.78
C GLU A 115 -6.54 17.68 0.32
N CYS A 116 -7.46 17.95 1.25
CA CYS A 116 -8.61 18.80 0.96
C CYS A 116 -8.14 20.20 0.58
N THR A 117 -8.65 20.74 -0.53
CA THR A 117 -8.27 22.08 -1.01
C THR A 117 -8.72 23.20 -0.07
N ASN A 118 -9.80 22.98 0.68
CA ASN A 118 -10.41 24.00 1.53
C ASN A 118 -9.80 24.04 2.95
N CYS A 119 -9.67 22.88 3.61
CA CYS A 119 -9.23 22.82 5.01
C CYS A 119 -7.87 22.14 5.21
N HIS A 120 -7.17 21.76 4.13
CA HIS A 120 -5.85 21.12 4.19
C HIS A 120 -5.80 19.80 4.98
N ALA A 121 -6.95 19.16 5.18
CA ALA A 121 -7.01 17.88 5.87
C ALA A 121 -6.50 16.76 4.95
N PRO A 122 -5.66 15.85 5.46
CA PRO A 122 -5.19 14.71 4.69
C PRO A 122 -6.29 13.65 4.57
N LEU A 123 -6.33 12.98 3.41
CA LEU A 123 -7.15 11.82 3.12
C LEU A 123 -6.25 10.70 2.58
N ALA A 124 -6.33 9.51 3.15
CA ALA A 124 -5.57 8.35 2.72
C ALA A 124 -6.49 7.38 1.95
N LEU A 125 -6.12 7.07 0.71
CA LEU A 125 -6.86 6.17 -0.15
C LEU A 125 -6.04 4.89 -0.36
N VAL A 126 -6.58 3.75 0.07
CA VAL A 126 -5.87 2.45 0.06
C VAL A 126 -5.91 1.78 -1.31
N GLU A 127 -7.01 1.96 -2.03
CA GLU A 127 -7.26 1.34 -3.34
C GLU A 127 -7.74 2.41 -4.32
N ASP A 128 -7.50 2.18 -5.61
CA ASP A 128 -8.00 3.08 -6.64
C ASP A 128 -9.53 3.21 -6.53
N SER A 129 -10.07 4.41 -6.72
CA SER A 129 -11.49 4.69 -6.58
C SER A 129 -11.97 5.64 -7.67
N ASP A 130 -13.22 5.51 -8.09
CA ASP A 130 -13.86 6.46 -9.01
C ASP A 130 -14.46 7.66 -8.26
N THR A 131 -14.54 7.59 -6.93
CA THR A 131 -15.11 8.66 -6.10
C THR A 131 -14.31 8.86 -4.82
N LEU A 132 -14.10 10.11 -4.43
CA LEU A 132 -13.66 10.47 -3.08
C LEU A 132 -14.87 10.87 -2.23
N GLY A 133 -14.93 10.34 -1.00
CA GLY A 133 -15.90 10.81 -0.02
C GLY A 133 -15.68 12.28 0.35
N PRO A 134 -16.70 12.98 0.87
CA PRO A 134 -16.53 14.36 1.32
C PRO A 134 -15.52 14.43 2.48
N CYS A 135 -14.82 15.56 2.59
CA CYS A 135 -13.85 15.79 3.64
C CYS A 135 -14.49 15.68 5.03
N GLU A 136 -13.93 14.85 5.91
CA GLU A 136 -14.46 14.63 7.27
C GLU A 136 -14.48 15.88 8.14
N PHE A 137 -13.67 16.89 7.82
CA PHE A 137 -13.53 18.11 8.62
C PHE A 137 -14.39 19.28 8.12
N CYS A 138 -14.57 19.42 6.81
CA CYS A 138 -15.25 20.59 6.23
C CYS A 138 -16.35 20.24 5.21
N GLY A 139 -16.54 18.97 4.88
CA GLY A 139 -17.53 18.50 3.91
C GLY A 139 -17.23 18.80 2.44
N ALA A 140 -16.09 19.45 2.14
CA ALA A 140 -15.70 19.73 0.76
C ALA A 140 -15.36 18.44 -0.01
N THR A 141 -15.66 18.42 -1.30
CA THR A 141 -15.41 17.28 -2.20
C THR A 141 -14.17 17.45 -3.08
N GLU A 142 -13.48 18.58 -2.94
CA GLU A 142 -12.29 18.91 -3.72
C GLU A 142 -11.02 18.51 -2.96
N PHE A 143 -10.21 17.68 -3.63
CA PHE A 143 -8.95 17.17 -3.09
C PHE A 143 -7.83 17.32 -4.11
N ARG A 144 -6.62 17.56 -3.62
CA ARG A 144 -5.37 17.54 -4.41
C ARG A 144 -4.46 16.40 -3.96
N VAL A 145 -3.68 15.84 -4.86
CA VAL A 145 -2.70 14.79 -4.53
C VAL A 145 -1.54 15.39 -3.72
N LEU A 146 -1.06 14.65 -2.71
CA LEU A 146 0.09 14.97 -1.84
C LEU A 146 1.38 14.23 -2.19
#